data_AF-A0A6G2BPZ3-F1
#
_entry.id   AF-A0A6G2BPZ3-F1
#
_cell.length_a   1.000
_cell.length_b   1.000
_cell.length_c   1.000
_cell.angle_alpha   90.00
_cell.angle_beta   90.00
_cell.angle_gamma   90.00
#
_symmetry.space_group_name_H-M   'P 1'
#
loop_
_entity.id
_entity.type
_entity.pdbx_description
1 polymer ?
#
loop_
_entity_poly.entity_id
_entity_poly.type
_entity_poly.pdbx_seq_one_letter_code
_entity_poly.pdbx_strand_id
1 'polypeptide(L)'
;MNSYKKTDVVMKFFKVNYISILSFLLGGILVLCFVKTDKVSDSISALANVVMAFAAILGLVFAKKWKRDATKDKVIDRSIQILSVHLLDINKYFVPALHINVFQFWFTSFMDKVPTTYKFVRSMKKMASNYLGFIEKESEVYTKFVSEIEYLKLLSWDIKKEHREVVDEIQIAMKNIIAKDQELLALINSIFGMWNISVYNDDESKAYTELQHNLSNNPIVQMGINLIPVMIREREDLQKLLEDMLSKQLNVFTFIEQVEH
;
A
#
# COMPACT_ATOMS: atom_id res chain seq x y z
N MET A 1 14.70 22.05 -35.80
CA MET A 1 14.82 21.57 -34.41
C MET A 1 16.30 21.26 -34.15
N ASN A 2 16.92 22.07 -33.30
CA ASN A 2 18.32 22.52 -33.37
C ASN A 2 19.40 21.45 -33.11
N SER A 3 20.45 21.46 -33.94
CA SER A 3 21.74 20.78 -33.73
C SER A 3 22.31 21.02 -32.33
N TYR A 4 22.08 22.21 -31.77
CA TYR A 4 22.45 22.61 -30.41
C TYR A 4 21.87 21.74 -29.29
N LYS A 5 20.67 21.17 -29.45
CA LYS A 5 20.09 20.26 -28.44
C LYS A 5 20.74 18.88 -28.47
N LYS A 6 21.17 18.42 -29.65
CA LYS A 6 21.88 17.15 -29.79
C LYS A 6 23.29 17.25 -29.22
N THR A 7 24.01 18.35 -29.49
CA THR A 7 25.34 18.58 -28.92
C THR A 7 25.31 18.70 -27.40
N ASP A 8 24.29 19.35 -26.82
CA ASP A 8 24.20 19.51 -25.36
C ASP A 8 23.92 18.18 -24.63
N VAL A 9 23.13 17.28 -25.22
CA VAL A 9 22.89 15.93 -24.70
C VAL A 9 24.15 15.06 -24.79
N VAL A 10 24.88 15.13 -25.91
CA VAL A 10 26.16 14.42 -26.08
C VAL A 10 27.20 14.95 -25.09
N MET A 11 27.26 16.26 -24.89
CA MET A 11 28.20 16.90 -23.98
C MET A 11 27.92 16.57 -22.51
N LYS A 12 26.63 16.50 -22.11
CA LYS A 12 26.25 15.99 -20.79
C LYS A 12 26.61 14.51 -20.60
N PHE A 13 26.40 13.68 -21.62
CA PHE A 13 26.77 12.26 -21.58
C PHE A 13 28.27 12.05 -21.41
N PHE A 14 29.09 12.82 -22.14
CA PHE A 14 30.55 12.83 -21.99
C PHE A 14 30.98 13.31 -20.61
N LYS A 15 30.30 14.32 -20.04
CA LYS A 15 30.65 14.86 -18.72
C LYS A 15 30.42 13.86 -17.59
N VAL A 16 29.29 13.14 -17.63
CA VAL A 16 28.94 12.16 -16.59
C VAL A 16 29.79 10.88 -16.69
N ASN A 17 30.13 10.46 -17.91
CA ASN A 17 30.86 9.22 -18.15
C ASN A 17 32.33 9.42 -18.54
N TYR A 18 32.88 10.63 -18.34
CA TYR A 18 34.22 11.00 -18.80
C TYR A 18 35.29 10.01 -18.32
N ILE A 19 35.25 9.63 -17.04
CA ILE A 19 36.23 8.71 -16.43
C ILE A 19 36.15 7.32 -17.08
N SER A 20 34.95 6.79 -17.30
CA SER A 20 34.74 5.49 -17.94
C SER A 20 35.11 5.49 -19.43
N ILE A 21 34.85 6.60 -20.14
CA ILE A 21 35.25 6.76 -21.54
C ILE A 21 36.77 6.88 -21.65
N LEU A 22 37.41 7.63 -20.74
CA LEU A 22 38.86 7.82 -20.71
C LEU A 22 39.59 6.53 -20.33
N SER A 23 39.10 5.79 -19.32
CA SER A 23 39.67 4.48 -18.95
C SER A 23 39.51 3.45 -20.07
N PHE A 24 38.42 3.53 -20.83
CA PHE A 24 38.17 2.68 -21.98
C PHE A 24 39.08 3.03 -23.17
N LEU A 25 39.28 4.31 -23.48
CA LEU A 25 40.22 4.75 -24.52
C LEU A 25 41.66 4.38 -24.14
N LEU A 26 42.06 4.60 -22.88
CA LEU A 26 43.36 4.18 -22.35
C LEU A 26 43.51 2.65 -22.38
N GLY A 27 42.46 1.90 -22.06
CA GLY A 27 42.42 0.44 -22.16
C GLY A 27 42.54 -0.06 -23.60
N GLY A 28 41.84 0.57 -24.54
CA GLY A 28 41.94 0.29 -25.97
C GLY A 28 43.32 0.61 -26.54
N ILE A 29 43.91 1.73 -26.13
CA ILE A 29 45.29 2.10 -26.49
C ILE A 29 46.29 1.11 -25.87
N LEU A 30 46.12 0.72 -24.61
CA LEU A 30 46.96 -0.30 -23.95
C LEU A 30 46.90 -1.65 -24.68
N VAL A 31 45.70 -2.10 -25.05
CA VAL A 31 45.53 -3.33 -25.83
C VAL A 31 46.21 -3.19 -27.21
N LEU A 32 46.08 -2.05 -27.87
CA LEU A 32 46.75 -1.80 -29.16
C LEU A 32 48.28 -1.69 -29.03
N CYS A 33 48.80 -1.19 -27.91
CA CYS A 33 50.24 -1.05 -27.66
C CYS A 33 50.92 -2.35 -27.19
N PHE A 34 50.18 -3.31 -26.60
CA PHE A 34 50.71 -4.59 -26.11
C PHE A 34 50.58 -5.76 -27.08
N VAL A 35 49.86 -5.60 -28.20
CA VAL A 35 49.87 -6.60 -29.28
C VAL A 35 51.20 -6.48 -30.03
N LYS A 36 52.21 -7.22 -29.55
CA LYS A 36 53.40 -7.50 -30.35
C LYS A 36 52.97 -8.10 -31.68
N THR A 37 53.46 -7.49 -32.74
CA THR A 37 53.17 -7.71 -34.16
C THR A 37 53.62 -9.08 -34.66
N ASP A 38 52.94 -10.17 -34.27
CA ASP A 38 53.21 -11.48 -34.90
C ASP A 38 52.01 -12.05 -35.66
N LYS A 39 50.76 -11.69 -35.33
CA LYS A 39 49.58 -12.06 -36.15
C LYS A 39 48.48 -10.98 -36.12
N VAL A 40 48.18 -10.41 -37.29
CA VAL A 40 47.08 -9.45 -37.51
C VAL A 40 45.72 -9.98 -37.02
N SER A 41 45.55 -11.31 -37.03
CA SER A 41 44.40 -12.04 -36.46
C SER A 41 44.10 -11.66 -35.01
N ASP A 42 45.12 -11.56 -34.15
CA ASP A 42 44.93 -11.37 -32.71
C ASP A 42 44.52 -9.93 -32.39
N SER A 43 45.04 -8.97 -33.16
CA SER A 43 44.61 -7.56 -33.12
C SER A 43 43.15 -7.41 -33.54
N ILE A 44 42.72 -8.10 -34.60
CA ILE A 44 41.33 -8.08 -35.09
C ILE A 44 40.38 -8.73 -34.07
N SER A 45 40.80 -9.83 -33.45
CA SER A 45 40.03 -10.53 -32.41
C SER A 45 39.85 -9.65 -31.15
N ALA A 46 40.92 -8.98 -30.69
CA ALA A 46 40.84 -8.06 -29.56
C ALA A 46 39.91 -6.85 -29.87
N LEU A 47 40.00 -6.29 -31.07
CA LEU A 47 39.11 -5.22 -31.54
C LEU A 47 37.64 -5.70 -31.56
N ALA A 48 37.38 -6.90 -32.08
CA ALA A 48 36.03 -7.47 -32.12
C ALA A 48 35.43 -7.66 -30.72
N ASN A 49 36.23 -8.11 -29.74
CA ASN A 49 35.80 -8.25 -28.34
C ASN A 49 35.45 -6.89 -27.70
N VAL A 50 36.24 -5.85 -27.99
CA VAL A 50 35.96 -4.49 -27.52
C VAL A 50 34.65 -3.94 -28.12
N VAL A 51 34.42 -4.19 -29.42
CA VAL A 51 33.17 -3.81 -30.11
C VAL A 51 31.98 -4.57 -29.54
N MET A 52 32.14 -5.86 -29.25
CA MET A 52 31.09 -6.69 -28.63
C MET A 52 30.74 -6.21 -27.23
N ALA A 53 31.75 -5.86 -26.41
CA ALA A 53 31.54 -5.28 -25.10
C ALA A 53 30.81 -3.93 -25.19
N PHE A 54 31.17 -3.08 -26.16
CA PHE A 54 30.50 -1.80 -26.39
C PHE A 54 29.04 -1.98 -26.84
N ALA A 55 28.78 -2.93 -27.74
CA ALA A 55 27.44 -3.28 -28.18
C ALA A 55 26.58 -3.82 -27.03
N ALA A 56 27.16 -4.63 -26.13
CA ALA A 56 26.48 -5.13 -24.93
C ALA A 56 26.15 -3.99 -23.95
N ILE A 57 27.09 -3.08 -23.70
CA ILE A 57 26.86 -1.91 -22.83
C ILE A 57 25.78 -1.00 -23.42
N LEU A 58 25.87 -0.67 -24.71
CA LEU A 58 24.85 0.12 -25.40
C LEU A 58 23.48 -0.58 -25.39
N GLY A 59 23.45 -1.88 -25.67
CA GLY A 59 22.24 -2.70 -25.63
C GLY A 59 21.57 -2.65 -24.25
N LEU A 60 22.36 -2.73 -23.17
CA LEU A 60 21.87 -2.62 -21.80
C LEU A 60 21.33 -1.22 -21.49
N VAL A 61 22.01 -0.16 -21.95
CA VAL A 61 21.54 1.23 -21.80
C VAL A 61 20.23 1.47 -22.58
N PHE A 62 20.13 0.96 -23.81
CA PHE A 62 18.92 1.06 -24.62
C PHE A 62 17.77 0.26 -24.01
N ALA A 63 18.03 -0.96 -23.52
CA ALA A 63 17.03 -1.76 -22.83
C ALA A 63 16.52 -1.07 -21.55
N LYS A 64 17.41 -0.44 -20.77
CA LYS A 64 17.03 0.36 -19.59
C LYS A 64 16.13 1.54 -19.95
N LYS A 65 16.49 2.33 -20.97
CA LYS A 65 15.66 3.45 -21.45
C LYS A 65 14.33 2.97 -22.02
N TRP A 66 14.34 1.88 -22.78
CA TRP A 66 13.13 1.31 -23.36
C TRP A 66 12.17 0.80 -22.27
N LYS A 67 12.67 0.11 -21.24
CA LYS A 67 11.87 -0.31 -20.08
C LYS A 67 11.23 0.89 -19.37
N ARG A 68 11.99 1.99 -19.19
CA ARG A 68 11.48 3.23 -18.60
C ARG A 68 10.33 3.79 -19.43
N ASP A 69 10.55 3.98 -20.73
CA ASP A 69 9.53 4.57 -21.61
C ASP A 69 8.30 3.66 -21.76
N ALA A 70 8.48 2.33 -21.75
CA ALA A 70 7.39 1.36 -21.84
C ALA A 70 6.54 1.25 -20.56
N THR A 71 7.10 1.54 -19.38
CA THR A 71 6.39 1.41 -18.09
C THR A 71 5.84 2.72 -17.56
N LYS A 72 6.39 3.86 -18.01
CA LYS A 72 6.07 5.20 -17.50
C LYS A 72 4.58 5.53 -17.56
N ASP A 73 3.92 5.33 -18.69
CA ASP A 73 2.51 5.72 -18.85
C ASP A 73 1.60 4.91 -17.91
N LYS A 74 1.90 3.61 -17.75
CA LYS A 74 1.16 2.74 -16.84
C LYS A 74 1.36 3.14 -15.38
N VAL A 75 2.59 3.48 -15.02
CA VAL A 75 2.95 3.94 -13.68
C VAL A 75 2.30 5.27 -13.35
N ILE A 76 2.21 6.18 -14.33
CA ILE A 76 1.50 7.45 -14.17
C ILE A 76 0.02 7.19 -13.90
N ASP A 77 -0.64 6.36 -14.70
CA ASP A 77 -2.05 6.02 -14.51
C ASP A 77 -2.33 5.42 -13.12
N ARG A 78 -1.49 4.48 -12.67
CA ARG A 78 -1.63 3.89 -11.32
C ARG A 78 -1.36 4.88 -10.20
N SER A 79 -0.38 5.77 -10.37
CA SER A 79 -0.10 6.83 -9.40
C SER A 79 -1.28 7.81 -9.28
N ILE A 80 -1.94 8.13 -10.40
CA ILE A 80 -3.18 8.94 -10.39
C ILE A 80 -4.28 8.20 -9.65
N GLN A 81 -4.45 6.89 -9.86
CA GLN A 81 -5.45 6.09 -9.14
C GLN A 81 -5.18 6.08 -7.63
N ILE A 82 -3.92 5.95 -7.21
CA ILE A 82 -3.55 6.05 -5.79
C ILE A 82 -3.94 7.40 -5.22
N LEU A 83 -3.47 8.49 -5.83
CA LEU A 83 -3.62 9.85 -5.29
C LEU A 83 -5.06 10.36 -5.36
N SER A 84 -5.80 10.03 -6.42
CA SER A 84 -7.11 10.63 -6.71
C SER A 84 -8.29 9.72 -6.37
N VAL A 85 -8.08 8.42 -6.19
CA VAL A 85 -9.16 7.46 -5.91
C VAL A 85 -8.91 6.74 -4.60
N HIS A 86 -7.79 6.04 -4.46
CA HIS A 86 -7.58 5.18 -3.29
C HIS A 86 -7.45 5.97 -1.99
N LEU A 87 -6.71 7.09 -1.97
CA LEU A 87 -6.66 7.93 -0.76
C LEU A 87 -8.05 8.46 -0.34
N LEU A 88 -8.90 8.80 -1.31
CA LEU A 88 -10.27 9.24 -1.04
C LEU A 88 -11.17 8.10 -0.55
N ASP A 89 -11.03 6.91 -1.13
CA ASP A 89 -11.73 5.71 -0.66
C ASP A 89 -11.30 5.34 0.76
N ILE A 90 -10.00 5.41 1.09
CA ILE A 90 -9.51 5.18 2.44
C ILE A 90 -10.16 6.17 3.41
N ASN A 91 -10.16 7.46 3.08
CA ASN A 91 -10.82 8.48 3.89
C ASN A 91 -12.32 8.18 4.08
N LYS A 92 -13.02 7.80 3.01
CA LYS A 92 -14.45 7.54 3.03
C LYS A 92 -14.83 6.31 3.86
N TYR A 93 -14.06 5.23 3.78
CA TYR A 93 -14.44 3.95 4.39
C TYR A 93 -13.81 3.73 5.76
N PHE A 94 -12.60 4.23 6.03
CA PHE A 94 -11.91 4.00 7.30
C PHE A 94 -12.10 5.11 8.33
N VAL A 95 -12.25 6.37 7.94
CA VAL A 95 -12.32 7.48 8.93
C VAL A 95 -13.64 7.54 9.70
N PRO A 96 -14.83 7.32 9.08
CA PRO A 96 -16.07 7.38 9.84
C PRO A 96 -16.13 6.35 10.97
N ALA A 97 -16.34 6.81 12.20
CA ALA A 97 -16.44 5.95 13.40
C ALA A 97 -17.89 5.79 13.92
N LEU A 98 -18.90 6.18 13.12
CA LEU A 98 -20.31 6.22 13.55
C LEU A 98 -20.82 4.86 14.02
N HIS A 99 -20.47 3.77 13.30
CA HIS A 99 -20.85 2.41 13.69
C HIS A 99 -20.22 1.98 15.01
N ILE A 100 -18.97 2.39 15.26
CA ILE A 100 -18.24 2.07 16.50
C ILE A 100 -18.91 2.71 17.72
N ASN A 101 -19.32 3.97 17.59
CA ASN A 101 -20.03 4.69 18.66
C ASN A 101 -21.37 4.01 19.02
N VAL A 102 -22.06 3.42 18.04
CA VAL A 102 -23.31 2.69 18.29
C VAL A 102 -23.03 1.43 19.12
N PHE A 103 -21.95 0.71 18.84
CA PHE A 103 -21.56 -0.45 19.65
C PHE A 103 -21.21 -0.03 21.09
N GLN A 104 -20.60 1.14 21.30
CA GLN A 104 -20.31 1.65 22.65
C GLN A 104 -21.57 1.77 23.49
N PHE A 105 -22.61 2.37 22.92
CA PHE A 105 -23.90 2.50 23.59
C PHE A 105 -24.51 1.13 23.94
N TRP A 106 -24.34 0.12 23.09
CA TRP A 106 -24.84 -1.23 23.36
C TRP A 106 -24.07 -1.93 24.46
N PHE A 107 -22.74 -1.91 24.41
CA PHE A 107 -21.91 -2.50 25.44
C PHE A 107 -22.18 -1.89 26.82
N THR A 108 -22.30 -0.55 26.89
CA THR A 108 -22.71 0.12 28.13
C THR A 108 -24.13 -0.26 28.55
N SER A 109 -25.07 -0.38 27.61
CA SER A 109 -26.44 -0.82 27.92
C SER A 109 -26.51 -2.22 28.53
N PHE A 110 -25.60 -3.14 28.17
CA PHE A 110 -25.51 -4.46 28.82
C PHE A 110 -25.04 -4.38 30.27
N MET A 111 -24.28 -3.34 30.64
CA MET A 111 -23.95 -3.10 32.04
C MET A 111 -25.15 -2.59 32.83
N ASP A 112 -25.88 -1.63 32.27
CA ASP A 112 -26.91 -0.87 32.98
C ASP A 112 -28.29 -1.56 33.01
N LYS A 113 -28.62 -2.39 32.02
CA LYS A 113 -29.97 -2.99 31.88
C LYS A 113 -30.01 -4.46 32.29
N VAL A 114 -30.65 -4.70 33.44
CA VAL A 114 -31.10 -6.04 33.85
C VAL A 114 -32.64 -6.07 33.87
N PRO A 115 -33.33 -6.88 33.04
CA PRO A 115 -32.83 -7.84 32.05
C PRO A 115 -32.70 -7.27 30.62
N THR A 116 -31.73 -7.78 29.87
CA THR A 116 -31.59 -7.53 28.43
C THR A 116 -32.61 -8.36 27.65
N THR A 117 -33.48 -7.71 26.86
CA THR A 117 -34.55 -8.40 26.11
C THR A 117 -34.08 -8.90 24.74
N TYR A 118 -34.63 -10.04 24.29
CA TYR A 118 -34.34 -10.59 22.95
C TYR A 118 -34.63 -9.59 21.82
N LYS A 119 -35.67 -8.77 21.94
CA LYS A 119 -36.00 -7.72 20.96
C LYS A 119 -34.85 -6.73 20.78
N PHE A 120 -34.17 -6.36 21.87
CA PHE A 120 -33.02 -5.46 21.83
C PHE A 120 -31.83 -6.10 21.12
N VAL A 121 -31.51 -7.35 21.45
CA VAL A 121 -30.42 -8.13 20.84
C VAL A 121 -30.66 -8.37 19.34
N ARG A 122 -31.90 -8.67 18.94
CA ARG A 122 -32.27 -8.82 17.52
C ARG A 122 -32.05 -7.54 16.70
N SER A 123 -32.36 -6.38 17.28
CA SER A 123 -32.06 -5.09 16.63
C SER A 123 -30.56 -4.87 16.47
N MET A 124 -29.76 -5.28 17.46
CA MET A 124 -28.30 -5.21 17.36
C MET A 124 -27.75 -6.09 16.25
N LYS A 125 -28.30 -7.31 16.11
CA LYS A 125 -27.84 -8.27 15.10
C LYS A 125 -27.86 -7.68 13.70
N LYS A 126 -28.95 -7.01 13.30
CA LYS A 126 -29.05 -6.37 11.99
C LYS A 126 -27.92 -5.37 11.72
N MET A 127 -27.57 -4.59 12.74
CA MET A 127 -26.54 -3.57 12.63
C MET A 127 -25.12 -4.17 12.71
N ALA A 128 -24.93 -5.27 13.45
CA ALA A 128 -23.70 -6.07 13.42
C ALA A 128 -23.48 -6.74 12.05
N SER A 129 -24.54 -7.22 11.39
CA SER A 129 -24.45 -7.79 10.04
C SER A 129 -24.10 -6.70 9.00
N ASN A 130 -24.64 -5.48 9.14
CA ASN A 130 -24.20 -4.35 8.31
C ASN A 130 -22.72 -4.01 8.55
N TYR A 131 -22.26 -4.12 9.79
CA TYR A 131 -20.87 -3.88 10.16
C TYR A 131 -19.90 -4.89 9.54
N LEU A 132 -20.28 -6.18 9.45
CA LEU A 132 -19.52 -7.16 8.67
C LEU A 132 -19.30 -6.68 7.22
N GLY A 133 -20.33 -6.14 6.57
CA GLY A 133 -20.22 -5.57 5.22
C GLY A 133 -19.27 -4.36 5.13
N PHE A 134 -19.18 -3.54 6.20
CA PHE A 134 -18.18 -2.46 6.26
C PHE A 134 -16.75 -3.00 6.35
N ILE A 135 -16.51 -4.04 7.16
CA ILE A 135 -15.18 -4.68 7.29
C ILE A 135 -14.75 -5.30 5.96
N GLU A 136 -15.66 -5.95 5.25
CA GLU A 136 -15.39 -6.50 3.91
C GLU A 136 -14.98 -5.38 2.94
N LYS A 137 -15.67 -4.23 2.99
CA LYS A 137 -15.36 -3.09 2.14
C LYS A 137 -14.02 -2.44 2.49
N GLU A 138 -13.72 -2.28 3.77
CA GLU A 138 -12.42 -1.80 4.26
C GLU A 138 -11.28 -2.71 3.78
N SER A 139 -11.48 -4.03 3.88
CA SER A 139 -10.52 -5.04 3.41
C SER A 139 -10.29 -4.99 1.89
N GLU A 140 -11.35 -4.75 1.11
CA GLU A 140 -11.26 -4.55 -0.35
C GLU A 140 -10.41 -3.30 -0.69
N VAL A 141 -10.68 -2.18 0.00
CA VAL A 141 -9.96 -0.91 -0.21
C VAL A 141 -8.48 -1.05 0.17
N TYR A 142 -8.19 -1.69 1.31
CA TYR A 142 -6.82 -2.01 1.73
C TYR A 142 -6.08 -2.84 0.68
N THR A 143 -6.70 -3.92 0.22
CA THR A 143 -6.09 -4.83 -0.77
C THR A 143 -5.78 -4.09 -2.08
N LYS A 144 -6.71 -3.27 -2.56
CA LYS A 144 -6.50 -2.45 -3.77
C LYS A 144 -5.33 -1.49 -3.60
N PHE A 145 -5.31 -0.74 -2.50
CA PHE A 145 -4.25 0.23 -2.23
C PHE A 145 -2.86 -0.42 -2.18
N VAL A 146 -2.70 -1.50 -1.40
CA VAL A 146 -1.44 -2.24 -1.30
C VAL A 146 -1.05 -2.83 -2.64
N SER A 147 -2.00 -3.41 -3.38
CA SER A 147 -1.71 -4.02 -4.69
C SER A 147 -1.19 -3.01 -5.71
N GLU A 148 -1.70 -1.78 -5.72
CA GLU A 148 -1.19 -0.73 -6.62
C GLU A 148 0.23 -0.32 -6.24
N ILE A 149 0.54 -0.20 -4.95
CA ILE A 149 1.90 0.10 -4.48
C ILE A 149 2.88 -1.03 -4.85
N GLU A 150 2.49 -2.29 -4.63
CA GLU A 150 3.29 -3.44 -5.02
C GLU A 150 3.46 -3.52 -6.54
N TYR A 151 2.43 -3.16 -7.30
CA TYR A 151 2.48 -3.13 -8.75
C TYR A 151 3.50 -2.11 -9.28
N LEU A 152 3.60 -0.93 -8.65
CA LEU A 152 4.65 0.04 -8.97
C LEU A 152 6.05 -0.58 -8.82
N LYS A 153 6.28 -1.30 -7.71
CA LYS A 153 7.56 -1.98 -7.42
C LYS A 153 7.90 -3.03 -8.47
N LEU A 154 6.91 -3.81 -8.94
CA LEU A 154 7.09 -4.77 -10.03
C LEU A 154 7.54 -4.10 -11.33
N LEU A 155 7.12 -2.85 -11.58
CA LEU A 155 7.54 -2.07 -12.74
C LEU A 155 8.91 -1.39 -12.55
N SER A 156 9.59 -1.60 -11.42
CA SER A 156 10.83 -0.91 -11.01
C SER A 156 10.64 0.57 -10.73
N TRP A 157 9.47 0.92 -10.20
CA TRP A 157 9.16 2.23 -9.66
C TRP A 157 8.81 2.10 -8.19
N ASP A 158 9.10 3.11 -7.39
CA ASP A 158 8.75 3.12 -5.97
C ASP A 158 8.26 4.52 -5.58
N ILE A 159 7.64 4.60 -4.41
CA ILE A 159 7.26 5.88 -3.82
C ILE A 159 8.52 6.58 -3.36
N LYS A 160 8.63 7.88 -3.61
CA LYS A 160 9.79 8.65 -3.17
C LYS A 160 9.98 8.57 -1.67
N LYS A 161 11.25 8.57 -1.24
CA LYS A 161 11.64 8.52 0.18
C LYS A 161 10.91 9.53 1.07
N GLU A 162 10.65 10.74 0.56
CA GLU A 162 9.94 11.81 1.27
C GLU A 162 8.46 11.52 1.59
N HIS A 163 7.84 10.56 0.90
CA HIS A 163 6.44 10.17 1.10
C HIS A 163 6.29 8.73 1.59
N ARG A 164 7.36 7.93 1.47
CA ARG A 164 7.34 6.50 1.78
C ARG A 164 6.94 6.22 3.22
N GLU A 165 7.49 6.95 4.17
CA GLU A 165 7.18 6.78 5.60
C GLU A 165 5.68 6.94 5.86
N VAL A 166 5.07 8.02 5.37
CA VAL A 166 3.63 8.28 5.54
C VAL A 166 2.78 7.21 4.84
N VAL A 167 3.17 6.77 3.64
CA VAL A 167 2.43 5.70 2.93
C VAL A 167 2.53 4.36 3.67
N ASP A 168 3.69 4.04 4.24
CA ASP A 168 3.87 2.82 5.04
C ASP A 168 3.06 2.91 6.36
N GLU A 169 3.03 4.08 7.01
CA GLU A 169 2.19 4.33 8.18
C GLU A 169 0.68 4.20 7.88
N ILE A 170 0.21 4.71 6.73
CA ILE A 170 -1.18 4.53 6.29
C ILE A 170 -1.51 3.04 6.13
N GLN A 171 -0.64 2.26 5.47
CA GLN A 171 -0.85 0.82 5.30
C GLN A 171 -0.95 0.09 6.64
N ILE A 172 -0.04 0.41 7.58
CA ILE A 172 -0.03 -0.17 8.92
C ILE A 172 -1.30 0.20 9.67
N ALA A 173 -1.70 1.48 9.64
CA ALA A 173 -2.91 1.96 10.30
C ALA A 173 -4.17 1.26 9.76
N MET A 174 -4.33 1.15 8.44
CA MET A 174 -5.44 0.43 7.82
C MET A 174 -5.50 -1.03 8.25
N LYS A 175 -4.35 -1.72 8.26
CA LYS A 175 -4.26 -3.12 8.70
C LYS A 175 -4.65 -3.29 10.16
N ASN A 176 -4.21 -2.38 11.03
CA ASN A 176 -4.54 -2.41 12.45
C ASN A 176 -6.02 -2.16 12.71
N ILE A 177 -6.63 -1.21 11.98
CA ILE A 177 -8.06 -0.92 12.05
C ILE A 177 -8.86 -2.19 11.70
N ILE A 178 -8.57 -2.83 10.54
CA ILE A 178 -9.24 -4.08 10.13
C ILE A 178 -9.11 -5.17 11.22
N ALA A 179 -7.92 -5.33 11.80
CA ALA A 179 -7.70 -6.33 12.84
C ALA A 179 -8.57 -6.06 14.09
N LYS A 180 -8.71 -4.80 14.50
CA LYS A 180 -9.57 -4.44 15.63
C LYS A 180 -11.06 -4.50 15.29
N ASP A 181 -11.44 -4.22 14.06
CA ASP A 181 -12.82 -4.40 13.63
C ASP A 181 -13.21 -5.88 13.68
N GLN A 182 -12.30 -6.78 13.28
CA GLN A 182 -12.49 -8.23 13.44
C GLN A 182 -12.56 -8.65 14.91
N GLU A 183 -11.73 -8.06 15.78
CA GLU A 183 -11.77 -8.28 17.22
C GLU A 183 -13.13 -7.85 17.82
N LEU A 184 -13.61 -6.65 17.47
CA LEU A 184 -14.91 -6.15 17.92
C LEU A 184 -16.05 -7.07 17.44
N LEU A 185 -16.01 -7.50 16.17
CA LEU A 185 -16.98 -8.43 15.61
C LEU A 185 -16.99 -9.77 16.36
N ALA A 186 -15.82 -10.29 16.74
CA ALA A 186 -15.71 -11.51 17.54
C ALA A 186 -16.31 -11.37 18.94
N LEU A 187 -16.10 -10.22 19.60
CA LEU A 187 -16.73 -9.90 20.89
C LEU A 187 -18.26 -9.83 20.76
N ILE A 188 -18.76 -9.15 19.73
CA ILE A 188 -20.20 -9.06 19.43
C ILE A 188 -20.78 -10.46 19.20
N ASN A 189 -20.12 -11.27 18.37
CA ASN A 189 -20.58 -12.62 18.05
C ASN A 189 -20.57 -13.54 19.29
N SER A 190 -19.63 -13.33 20.22
CA SER A 190 -19.57 -14.07 21.50
C SER A 190 -20.75 -13.72 22.41
N ILE A 191 -21.15 -12.44 22.47
CA ILE A 191 -22.36 -12.00 23.19
C ILE A 191 -23.61 -12.59 22.54
N PHE A 192 -23.69 -12.53 21.21
CA PHE A 192 -24.79 -13.12 20.43
C PHE A 192 -24.93 -14.63 20.64
N GLY A 193 -23.82 -15.34 20.76
CA GLY A 193 -23.81 -16.77 21.07
C GLY A 193 -24.56 -17.14 22.34
N MET A 194 -24.68 -16.21 23.31
CA MET A 194 -25.45 -16.44 24.54
C MET A 194 -26.96 -16.58 24.28
N TRP A 195 -27.46 -16.03 23.17
CA TRP A 195 -28.83 -16.22 22.69
C TRP A 195 -28.93 -17.25 21.55
N ASN A 196 -27.87 -18.02 21.29
CA ASN A 196 -27.76 -18.94 20.16
C ASN A 196 -28.05 -18.27 18.79
N ILE A 197 -27.58 -17.03 18.66
CA ILE A 197 -27.59 -16.28 17.39
C ILE A 197 -26.16 -15.98 16.96
N SER A 198 -25.97 -15.72 15.67
CA SER A 198 -24.67 -15.40 15.07
C SER A 198 -24.82 -14.20 14.16
N VAL A 199 -23.76 -13.39 14.04
CA VAL A 199 -23.73 -12.29 13.07
C VAL A 199 -23.79 -12.81 11.63
N TYR A 200 -23.28 -14.03 11.41
CA TYR A 200 -23.11 -14.64 10.09
C TYR A 200 -24.32 -15.45 9.61
N ASN A 201 -25.28 -15.76 10.48
CA ASN A 201 -26.41 -16.63 10.14
C ASN A 201 -27.75 -15.96 10.44
N ASP A 202 -28.66 -16.00 9.48
CA ASP A 202 -30.00 -15.43 9.58
C ASP A 202 -31.02 -16.36 10.24
N ASP A 203 -30.69 -17.64 10.45
CA ASP A 203 -31.58 -18.58 11.14
C ASP A 203 -31.72 -18.27 12.64
N GLU A 204 -32.76 -17.50 12.97
CA GLU A 204 -33.16 -17.15 14.34
C GLU A 204 -34.17 -18.13 14.94
N SER A 205 -34.55 -19.20 14.23
CA SER A 205 -35.60 -20.13 14.70
C SER A 205 -35.23 -20.87 16.00
N LYS A 206 -33.92 -20.96 16.29
CA LYS A 206 -33.36 -21.61 17.48
C LYS A 206 -32.86 -20.61 18.53
N ALA A 207 -33.18 -19.32 18.39
CA ALA A 207 -32.73 -18.30 19.30
C ALA A 207 -33.43 -18.40 20.65
N TYR A 208 -32.69 -18.17 21.73
CA TYR A 208 -33.29 -18.07 23.07
C TYR A 208 -34.00 -16.73 23.23
N THR A 209 -35.16 -16.70 23.87
CA THR A 209 -35.93 -15.45 24.10
C THR A 209 -35.56 -14.75 25.40
N GLU A 210 -34.95 -15.48 26.34
CA GLU A 210 -34.53 -14.99 27.64
C GLU A 210 -33.09 -15.43 27.94
N LEU A 211 -32.29 -14.53 28.51
CA LEU A 211 -30.94 -14.85 28.95
C LEU A 211 -30.98 -15.33 30.40
N GLN A 212 -30.41 -16.50 30.69
CA GLN A 212 -30.32 -17.02 32.06
C GLN A 212 -29.20 -16.35 32.88
N HIS A 213 -28.27 -15.64 32.21
CA HIS A 213 -27.08 -15.06 32.84
C HIS A 213 -27.15 -13.53 32.85
N ASN A 214 -26.57 -12.89 33.87
CA ASN A 214 -26.44 -11.44 33.93
C ASN A 214 -25.18 -10.99 33.18
N LEU A 215 -25.31 -9.99 32.29
CA LEU A 215 -24.19 -9.44 31.53
C LEU A 215 -23.47 -8.28 32.21
N SER A 216 -23.98 -7.76 33.33
CA SER A 216 -23.45 -6.54 33.94
C SER A 216 -21.96 -6.62 34.33
N ASN A 217 -21.49 -7.82 34.67
CA ASN A 217 -20.08 -8.07 35.03
C ASN A 217 -19.37 -8.98 34.01
N ASN A 218 -19.87 -9.05 32.77
CA ASN A 218 -19.30 -9.94 31.78
C ASN A 218 -17.96 -9.39 31.23
N PRO A 219 -16.86 -10.16 31.27
CA PRO A 219 -15.56 -9.70 30.81
C PRO A 219 -15.54 -9.34 29.31
N ILE A 220 -16.35 -10.01 28.49
CA ILE A 220 -16.47 -9.72 27.04
C ILE A 220 -17.08 -8.33 26.82
N VAL A 221 -18.06 -7.97 27.65
CA VAL A 221 -18.68 -6.63 27.58
C VAL A 221 -17.64 -5.56 27.94
N GLN A 222 -16.87 -5.77 29.00
CA GLN A 222 -15.80 -4.85 29.39
C GLN A 222 -14.70 -4.71 28.33
N MET A 223 -14.30 -5.82 27.70
CA MET A 223 -13.34 -5.81 26.59
C MET A 223 -13.85 -4.94 25.43
N GLY A 224 -15.13 -5.08 25.05
CA GLY A 224 -15.74 -4.25 24.01
C GLY A 224 -15.73 -2.76 24.35
N ILE A 225 -16.08 -2.40 25.58
CA ILE A 225 -16.04 -1.00 26.07
C ILE A 225 -14.62 -0.43 25.99
N ASN A 226 -13.61 -1.21 26.35
CA ASN A 226 -12.21 -0.76 26.34
C ASN A 226 -11.62 -0.66 24.93
N LEU A 227 -12.07 -1.52 24.00
CA LEU A 227 -11.58 -1.57 22.63
C LEU A 227 -12.06 -0.37 21.80
N ILE A 228 -13.31 0.06 21.99
CA ILE A 228 -13.93 1.11 21.16
C ILE A 228 -13.16 2.44 21.17
N PRO A 229 -12.77 3.03 22.33
CA PRO A 229 -11.98 4.27 22.35
C PRO A 229 -10.64 4.15 21.60
N VAL A 230 -10.04 2.96 21.64
CA VAL A 230 -8.79 2.68 20.92
C VAL A 230 -9.03 2.68 19.40
N MET A 231 -10.12 2.07 18.94
CA MET A 231 -10.48 2.06 17.52
C MET A 231 -10.79 3.46 16.99
N ILE A 232 -11.50 4.28 17.77
CA ILE A 232 -11.80 5.68 17.41
C ILE A 232 -10.50 6.45 17.22
N ARG A 233 -9.56 6.34 18.17
CA ARG A 233 -8.25 7.01 18.09
C ARG A 233 -7.48 6.60 16.84
N GLU A 234 -7.43 5.33 16.49
CA GLU A 234 -6.70 4.89 15.29
C GLU A 234 -7.30 5.42 13.99
N ARG A 235 -8.62 5.56 13.92
CA ARG A 235 -9.30 6.16 12.76
C ARG A 235 -9.03 7.67 12.68
N GLU A 236 -8.98 8.37 13.82
CA GLU A 236 -8.57 9.78 13.89
C GLU A 236 -7.10 9.98 13.50
N ASP A 237 -6.21 9.08 13.91
CA ASP A 237 -4.79 9.15 13.56
C ASP A 237 -4.58 8.85 12.06
N LEU A 238 -5.33 7.89 11.49
CA LEU A 238 -5.35 7.68 10.05
C LEU A 238 -5.87 8.91 9.29
N GLN A 239 -6.91 9.58 9.80
CA GLN A 239 -7.41 10.82 9.20
C GLN A 239 -6.31 11.89 9.12
N LYS A 240 -5.53 12.08 10.19
CA LYS A 240 -4.41 13.03 10.20
C LYS A 240 -3.34 12.69 9.16
N LEU A 241 -3.00 11.40 9.01
CA LEU A 241 -2.04 10.95 8.00
C LEU A 241 -2.53 11.25 6.57
N LEU A 242 -3.83 11.03 6.32
CA LEU A 242 -4.44 11.34 5.02
C LEU A 242 -4.47 12.85 4.76
N GLU A 243 -4.83 13.65 5.77
CA GLU A 243 -4.82 15.11 5.66
C GLU A 243 -3.42 15.67 5.38
N ASP A 244 -2.38 15.18 6.08
CA ASP A 244 -0.99 15.56 5.83
C ASP A 244 -0.59 15.22 4.38
N MET A 245 -0.93 14.02 3.91
CA MET A 245 -0.61 13.59 2.54
C MET A 245 -1.35 14.42 1.48
N LEU A 246 -2.65 14.68 1.66
CA LEU A 246 -3.47 15.45 0.73
C LEU A 246 -3.09 16.93 0.71
N SER A 247 -2.63 17.48 1.84
CA SER A 247 -2.20 18.89 1.94
C SER A 247 -0.96 19.21 1.09
N LYS A 248 -0.12 18.21 0.79
CA LYS A 248 1.15 18.36 0.05
C LYS A 248 0.96 18.62 -1.45
N GLN A 249 -0.28 18.73 -1.96
CA GLN A 249 -0.60 18.96 -3.38
C GLN A 249 0.22 18.05 -4.33
N LEU A 250 0.30 16.78 -3.97
CA LEU A 250 1.14 15.81 -4.66
C LEU A 250 0.74 15.71 -6.13
N ASN A 251 1.71 15.89 -7.03
CA ASN A 251 1.59 15.46 -8.40
C ASN A 251 2.30 14.10 -8.58
N VAL A 252 1.97 13.39 -9.66
CA VAL A 252 2.55 12.08 -9.95
C VAL A 252 4.07 12.11 -9.94
N PHE A 253 4.70 13.13 -10.53
CA PHE A 253 6.17 13.23 -10.62
C PHE A 253 6.84 13.58 -9.30
N THR A 254 6.10 14.13 -8.34
CA THR A 254 6.56 14.32 -6.95
C THR A 254 6.37 13.05 -6.14
N PHE A 255 5.41 12.20 -6.48
CA PHE A 255 5.07 11.01 -5.69
C PHE A 255 5.98 9.79 -5.94
N ILE A 256 6.37 9.54 -7.19
CA ILE A 256 7.12 8.33 -7.59
C ILE A 256 8.54 8.61 -8.07
N GLU A 257 9.42 7.63 -7.89
CA GLU A 257 10.75 7.57 -8.47
C GLU A 257 11.02 6.21 -9.13
N GLN A 258 11.90 6.20 -10.13
CA GLN A 258 12.36 4.95 -10.74
C GLN A 258 13.51 4.40 -9.90
N VAL A 259 13.41 3.16 -9.44
CA VAL A 259 14.47 2.51 -8.67
C VAL A 259 15.37 1.75 -9.64
N GLU A 260 16.65 2.13 -9.67
CA GLU A 260 17.68 1.37 -10.37
C GLU A 260 18.19 0.27 -9.42
N HIS A 261 17.87 -0.99 -9.76
CA HIS A 261 18.53 -2.17 -9.21
C HIS A 261 19.78 -2.51 -10.01
#